data_AF-A0A9E6ZA76-F1
#
_entry.id   AF-A0A9E6ZA76-F1
#
_cell.length_a   1.000
_cell.length_b   1.000
_cell.length_c   1.000
_cell.angle_alpha   90.00
_cell.angle_beta   90.00
_cell.angle_gamma   90.00
#
_symmetry.space_group_name_H-M   'P 1'
#
loop_
_entity.id
_entity.type
_entity.pdbx_description
1 polymer ?
#
loop_
_entity_poly.entity_id
_entity_poly.type
_entity_poly.pdbx_seq_one_letter_code
_entity_poly.pdbx_strand_id
1 'polypeptide(L)'
;MGDTPVFKWVRYDPNVSIILKGPEGSKDFLRTLQTGKNMGILLDQRLSEGEKVPFFGRPAYTPVVPARVAYKLGAKMIPVQVERLKGVAFRITYHKPLVLKQDATTSAQMINQLYEKWITEHPDQWLWFHNRWK
;
A
#
# COMPACT_ATOMS: atom_id res chain seq x y z
N MET A 1 9.75 11.27 9.98
CA MET A 1 9.83 10.55 11.27
C MET A 1 11.22 9.94 11.35
N GLY A 2 11.97 10.30 12.40
CA GLY A 2 13.42 10.09 12.48
C GLY A 2 13.86 8.67 12.80
N ASP A 3 15.13 8.44 12.55
CA ASP A 3 15.86 7.16 12.64
C ASP A 3 16.13 6.74 14.11
N THR A 4 15.06 6.60 14.90
CA THR A 4 15.20 6.27 16.33
C THR A 4 15.50 4.79 16.56
N PRO A 5 16.22 4.42 17.63
CA PRO A 5 16.55 3.03 17.96
C PRO A 5 15.33 2.12 18.08
N VAL A 6 14.19 2.64 18.54
CA VAL A 6 12.95 1.85 18.69
C VAL A 6 12.34 1.46 17.35
N PHE A 7 12.36 2.35 16.35
CA PHE A 7 11.85 2.03 15.01
C PHE A 7 12.74 1.02 14.30
N LYS A 8 14.07 1.11 14.51
CA LYS A 8 14.99 0.08 14.03
C LYS A 8 14.63 -1.25 14.68
N TRP A 9 14.57 -1.33 16.01
CA TRP A 9 14.29 -2.56 16.74
C TRP A 9 12.93 -3.20 16.38
N VAL A 10 11.83 -2.42 16.35
CA VAL A 10 10.49 -2.93 16.02
C VAL A 10 10.40 -3.44 14.59
N ARG A 11 11.17 -2.85 13.65
CA ARG A 11 11.19 -3.27 12.25
C ARG A 11 12.32 -4.24 11.93
N TYR A 12 13.19 -4.57 12.89
CA TYR A 12 14.32 -5.45 12.69
C TYR A 12 13.88 -6.90 12.85
N ASP A 13 13.29 -7.44 11.78
CA ASP A 13 13.33 -8.87 11.54
C ASP A 13 14.47 -9.12 10.55
N PRO A 14 15.48 -9.96 10.85
CA PRO A 14 16.58 -10.24 9.94
C PRO A 14 16.12 -10.81 8.58
N ASN A 15 14.89 -11.29 8.49
CA ASN A 15 14.28 -11.81 7.27
C ASN A 15 13.48 -10.75 6.48
N VAL A 16 13.32 -9.53 7.00
CA VAL A 16 12.58 -8.44 6.35
C VAL A 16 13.54 -7.34 5.92
N SER A 17 13.71 -7.19 4.61
CA SER A 17 14.44 -6.06 4.03
C SER A 17 13.55 -4.83 3.93
N ILE A 18 14.01 -3.69 4.45
CA ILE A 18 13.28 -2.41 4.39
C ILE A 18 13.79 -1.62 3.18
N ILE A 19 12.87 -1.23 2.31
CA ILE A 19 13.16 -0.33 1.18
C ILE A 19 12.76 1.09 1.57
N LEU A 20 13.72 2.01 1.57
CA LEU A 20 13.49 3.40 1.94
C LEU A 20 12.86 4.19 0.79
N LYS A 21 12.10 5.25 1.10
CA LYS A 21 11.57 6.15 0.07
C LYS A 21 12.73 6.91 -0.61
N GLY A 22 12.72 6.97 -1.94
CA GLY A 22 13.67 7.74 -2.74
C GLY A 22 14.05 7.06 -4.05
N PRO A 23 14.98 7.65 -4.83
CA PRO A 23 15.45 7.07 -6.10
C PRO A 23 16.07 5.68 -5.92
N GLU A 24 16.93 5.49 -4.91
CA GLU A 24 17.57 4.20 -4.65
C GLU A 24 16.54 3.13 -4.24
N GLY A 25 15.58 3.48 -3.37
CA GLY A 25 14.51 2.57 -3.03
C GLY A 25 13.58 2.22 -4.19
N SER A 26 13.45 3.10 -5.18
CA SER A 26 12.71 2.78 -6.41
C SER A 26 13.43 1.73 -7.26
N LYS A 27 14.77 1.77 -7.30
CA LYS A 27 15.59 0.72 -7.95
C LYS A 27 15.49 -0.60 -7.20
N ASP A 28 15.60 -0.56 -5.87
CA ASP A 28 15.45 -1.74 -5.03
C ASP A 28 14.05 -2.34 -5.12
N PHE A 29 13.04 -1.49 -5.24
CA PHE A 29 11.65 -1.90 -5.47
C PHE A 29 11.52 -2.76 -6.74
N LEU A 30 12.03 -2.23 -7.86
CA LEU A 30 12.02 -2.93 -9.14
C LEU A 30 12.83 -4.23 -9.09
N ARG A 31 14.04 -4.18 -8.53
CA ARG A 31 14.94 -5.34 -8.42
C ARG A 31 14.31 -6.46 -7.58
N THR A 32 13.64 -6.11 -6.50
CA THR A 32 12.98 -7.10 -5.62
C THR A 32 11.90 -7.85 -6.39
N LEU A 33 11.05 -7.15 -7.14
CA LEU A 33 10.00 -7.79 -7.93
C LEU A 33 10.57 -8.60 -9.11
N GLN A 34 11.61 -8.10 -9.78
CA GLN A 34 12.28 -8.81 -10.89
C GLN A 34 12.97 -10.10 -10.45
N THR A 35 13.41 -10.18 -9.20
CA THR A 35 14.04 -11.38 -8.63
C THR A 35 13.04 -12.38 -8.06
N GLY A 36 11.74 -12.18 -8.30
CA GLY A 36 10.68 -13.09 -7.85
C GLY A 36 10.42 -13.04 -6.34
N LYS A 37 10.94 -12.03 -5.63
CA LYS A 37 10.72 -11.87 -4.19
C LYS A 37 9.38 -11.19 -3.92
N ASN A 38 8.83 -11.48 -2.74
CA ASN A 38 7.60 -10.86 -2.25
C ASN A 38 7.89 -9.51 -1.58
N MET A 39 6.91 -8.61 -1.63
CA MET A 39 7.00 -7.30 -1.00
C MET A 39 5.66 -6.85 -0.43
N GLY A 40 5.70 -6.27 0.78
CA GLY A 40 4.58 -5.52 1.35
C GLY A 40 4.71 -4.03 1.06
N ILE A 41 3.61 -3.37 0.71
CA ILE A 41 3.54 -1.93 0.48
C ILE A 41 2.23 -1.36 1.01
N LEU A 42 2.28 -0.15 1.58
CA LEU A 42 1.11 0.61 2.01
C LEU A 42 0.80 1.67 0.94
N LEU A 43 -0.44 1.68 0.43
CA LEU A 43 -0.87 2.52 -0.70
C LEU A 43 -2.01 3.49 -0.36
N ASP A 44 -2.43 3.50 0.90
CA ASP A 44 -3.58 4.27 1.40
C ASP A 44 -3.23 5.74 1.75
N GLN A 45 -1.95 6.11 1.68
CA GLN A 45 -1.47 7.47 1.95
C GLN A 45 -1.34 8.34 0.70
N ARG A 46 -1.52 9.65 0.89
CA ARG A 46 -1.36 10.65 -0.17
C ARG A 46 0.09 10.68 -0.67
N LEU A 47 0.27 10.77 -1.98
CA LEU A 47 1.56 11.00 -2.62
C LEU A 47 1.43 12.14 -3.62
N SER A 48 2.13 13.26 -3.42
CA SER A 48 2.01 14.45 -4.28
C SER A 48 2.30 14.17 -5.76
N GLU A 49 3.20 13.23 -6.04
CA GLU A 49 3.56 12.75 -7.38
C GLU A 49 2.61 11.66 -7.91
N GLY A 50 1.58 11.30 -7.16
CA GLY A 50 0.53 10.37 -7.55
C GLY A 50 -0.45 10.97 -8.56
N GLU A 51 -1.37 10.15 -9.05
CA GLU A 51 -2.42 10.61 -9.96
C GLU A 51 -3.70 10.94 -9.18
N LYS A 52 -4.54 11.84 -9.71
CA LYS A 52 -5.84 12.16 -9.13
C LYS A 52 -6.81 11.01 -9.40
N VAL A 53 -7.06 10.20 -8.38
CA VAL A 53 -7.98 9.05 -8.46
C VAL A 53 -9.13 9.30 -7.48
N PRO A 54 -10.39 8.99 -7.83
CA PRO A 54 -11.51 9.09 -6.91
C PRO A 54 -11.25 8.29 -5.62
N PHE A 55 -11.56 8.91 -4.49
CA PHE A 55 -11.57 8.30 -3.17
C PHE A 55 -12.70 8.92 -2.34
N PHE A 56 -13.72 8.13 -1.99
CA PHE A 56 -15.04 8.56 -1.51
C PHE A 56 -15.65 9.67 -2.38
N GLY A 57 -15.63 9.48 -3.70
CA GLY A 57 -16.17 10.43 -4.68
C GLY A 57 -15.37 11.72 -4.85
N ARG A 58 -14.28 11.92 -4.10
CA ARG A 58 -13.43 13.12 -4.18
C ARG A 58 -12.06 12.77 -4.77
N PRO A 59 -11.49 13.59 -5.67
CA PRO A 59 -10.15 13.33 -6.20
C PRO A 59 -9.08 13.33 -5.10
N ALA A 60 -8.30 12.26 -4.99
CA ALA A 60 -7.17 12.13 -4.08
C ALA A 60 -5.91 11.74 -4.84
N TYR A 61 -4.76 12.33 -4.46
CA TYR A 61 -3.47 12.01 -5.05
C TYR A 61 -3.00 10.62 -4.60
N THR A 62 -3.18 9.64 -5.48
CA THR A 62 -3.03 8.21 -5.20
C THR A 62 -1.78 7.65 -5.88
N PRO A 63 -0.95 6.84 -5.19
CA PRO A 63 0.19 6.16 -5.81
C PRO A 63 -0.28 5.13 -6.87
N VAL A 64 0.17 5.29 -8.11
CA VAL A 64 -0.16 4.37 -9.22
C VAL A 64 1.01 3.48 -9.66
N VAL A 65 2.25 3.90 -9.34
CA VAL A 65 3.48 3.22 -9.78
C VAL A 65 3.53 1.75 -9.36
N PRO A 66 3.15 1.37 -8.12
CA PRO A 66 3.18 -0.04 -7.72
C PRO A 66 2.27 -0.93 -8.58
N ALA A 67 1.05 -0.47 -8.89
CA ALA A 67 0.14 -1.21 -9.77
C ALA A 67 0.68 -1.30 -11.20
N ARG A 68 1.26 -0.20 -11.72
CA ARG A 68 1.89 -0.17 -13.04
C ARG A 68 3.04 -1.17 -13.17
N VAL A 69 3.92 -1.23 -12.17
CA VAL A 69 5.05 -2.15 -12.14
C VAL A 69 4.58 -3.59 -12.00
N ALA A 70 3.63 -3.86 -11.10
CA ALA A 70 3.09 -5.20 -10.93
C ALA A 70 2.45 -5.72 -12.24
N TYR A 71 1.68 -4.89 -12.95
CA TYR A 71 1.14 -5.25 -14.26
C TYR A 71 2.25 -5.57 -15.28
N LYS A 72 3.26 -4.69 -15.41
CA LYS A 72 4.36 -4.87 -16.38
C LYS A 72 5.19 -6.12 -16.13
N LEU A 73 5.39 -6.49 -14.86
CA LEU A 73 6.19 -7.66 -14.47
C LEU A 73 5.34 -8.94 -14.33
N GLY A 74 4.02 -8.88 -14.55
CA GLY A 74 3.13 -10.01 -14.31
C GLY A 74 3.05 -10.42 -12.82
N ALA A 75 3.39 -9.52 -11.90
CA ALA A 75 3.36 -9.79 -10.47
C ALA A 75 1.91 -9.77 -9.94
N LYS A 76 1.60 -10.71 -9.04
CA LYS A 76 0.30 -10.75 -8.37
C LYS A 76 0.27 -9.69 -7.26
N MET A 77 -0.70 -8.79 -7.32
CA MET A 77 -0.99 -7.86 -6.22
C MET A 77 -2.10 -8.42 -5.34
N ILE A 78 -1.75 -8.79 -4.11
CA ILE A 78 -2.67 -9.41 -3.14
C ILE A 78 -3.03 -8.34 -2.11
N PRO A 79 -4.30 -7.89 -2.03
CA PRO A 79 -4.72 -6.99 -0.97
C PRO A 79 -4.66 -7.70 0.38
N VAL A 80 -4.16 -6.99 1.38
CA VAL A 80 -4.08 -7.47 2.76
C VAL A 80 -4.78 -6.46 3.66
N GLN A 81 -5.80 -6.92 4.38
CA GLN A 81 -6.52 -6.14 5.38
C GLN A 81 -6.07 -6.57 6.76
N VAL A 82 -5.79 -5.60 7.65
CA VAL A 82 -5.46 -5.86 9.05
C VAL A 82 -6.53 -5.19 9.90
N GLU A 83 -7.27 -6.01 10.63
CA GLU A 83 -8.35 -5.57 11.51
C GLU A 83 -7.94 -5.81 12.97
N ARG A 84 -8.05 -4.78 13.82
CA ARG A 84 -7.97 -4.96 15.26
C ARG A 84 -9.28 -5.59 15.74
N LEU A 85 -9.17 -6.67 16.51
CA LEU A 85 -10.28 -7.29 17.21
C LEU A 85 -10.39 -6.66 18.60
N LYS A 86 -10.16 -7.43 19.67
CA LYS A 86 -10.18 -6.93 21.05
C LYS A 86 -8.76 -6.79 21.60
N GLY A 87 -8.46 -5.65 22.23
CA GLY A 87 -7.16 -5.40 22.87
C GLY A 87 -6.02 -5.42 21.85
N VAL A 88 -5.09 -6.36 22.01
CA VAL A 88 -3.92 -6.56 21.14
C VAL A 88 -4.09 -7.69 20.13
N ALA A 89 -5.31 -8.20 19.95
CA ALA A 89 -5.61 -9.22 18.94
C ALA A 89 -5.91 -8.59 17.57
N PHE A 90 -5.34 -9.15 16.51
CA PHE A 90 -5.53 -8.70 15.13
C PHE A 90 -5.91 -9.87 14.21
N ARG A 91 -6.77 -9.61 13.24
CA ARG A 91 -7.04 -10.50 12.11
C ARG A 91 -6.33 -9.95 10.88
N ILE A 92 -5.60 -10.81 10.17
CA ILE A 92 -4.98 -10.49 8.89
C ILE A 92 -5.71 -11.30 7.81
N THR A 93 -6.34 -10.61 6.87
CA THR A 93 -7.08 -11.23 5.77
C THR A 93 -6.32 -11.00 4.46
N TYR A 94 -5.93 -12.09 3.81
CA TYR A 94 -5.37 -12.07 2.46
C TYR A 94 -6.51 -12.28 1.46
N HIS A 95 -6.72 -11.31 0.58
CA HIS A 95 -7.78 -11.38 -0.42
C HIS A 95 -7.30 -12.05 -1.71
N LYS A 96 -8.22 -12.29 -2.65
CA LYS A 96 -7.85 -12.78 -3.99
C LYS A 96 -6.97 -11.72 -4.69
N PRO A 97 -5.99 -12.14 -5.53
CA PRO A 97 -5.21 -11.21 -6.31
C PRO A 97 -6.08 -10.27 -7.15
N LEU A 98 -5.70 -9.01 -7.23
CA LEU A 98 -6.37 -8.04 -8.10
C LEU A 98 -6.09 -8.35 -9.57
N VAL A 99 -7.10 -8.17 -10.41
CA VAL A 99 -6.94 -8.19 -11.87
C VAL A 99 -6.46 -6.81 -12.32
N LEU A 100 -5.14 -6.61 -12.28
CA LEU A 100 -4.52 -5.35 -12.68
C LEU A 100 -4.76 -5.06 -14.16
N LYS A 101 -4.86 -3.77 -14.49
CA LYS A 101 -5.06 -3.25 -15.84
C LYS A 101 -3.79 -2.54 -16.33
N GLN A 102 -3.63 -2.45 -17.65
CA GLN A 102 -2.54 -1.71 -18.27
C GLN A 102 -2.56 -0.24 -17.86
N ASP A 103 -3.76 0.34 -17.81
CA ASP A 103 -3.96 1.63 -17.16
C ASP A 103 -3.86 1.46 -15.64
N ALA A 104 -2.79 2.02 -15.09
CA ALA A 104 -2.50 1.97 -13.67
C ALA A 104 -3.52 2.78 -12.84
N THR A 105 -4.15 3.79 -13.44
CA THR A 105 -5.13 4.65 -12.77
C THR A 105 -6.45 3.91 -12.54
N THR A 106 -6.91 3.14 -13.52
CA THR A 106 -8.01 2.18 -13.33
C THR A 106 -7.70 1.18 -12.20
N SER A 107 -6.49 0.64 -12.16
CA SER A 107 -6.09 -0.29 -11.09
C SER A 107 -6.07 0.38 -9.72
N ALA A 108 -5.56 1.61 -9.64
CA ALA A 108 -5.56 2.41 -8.41
C ALA A 108 -6.98 2.78 -7.96
N GLN A 109 -7.90 3.02 -8.88
CA GLN A 109 -9.31 3.24 -8.57
C GLN A 109 -9.94 1.99 -7.93
N MET A 110 -9.66 0.80 -8.46
CA MET A 110 -10.11 -0.46 -7.84
C MET A 110 -9.56 -0.65 -6.42
N ILE A 111 -8.29 -0.27 -6.20
CA ILE A 111 -7.66 -0.31 -4.87
C ILE A 111 -8.35 0.69 -3.92
N ASN A 112 -8.61 1.92 -4.38
CA ASN A 112 -9.32 2.93 -3.60
C ASN A 112 -10.75 2.45 -3.24
N GLN A 113 -11.49 1.86 -4.17
CA GLN A 113 -12.82 1.29 -3.91
C GLN A 113 -12.78 0.16 -2.86
N LEU A 114 -11.72 -0.65 -2.87
CA LEU A 114 -11.52 -1.68 -1.86
C LEU A 114 -11.29 -1.07 -0.48
N TYR A 115 -10.46 -0.03 -0.39
CA TYR A 115 -10.28 0.72 0.84
C TYR A 115 -11.59 1.36 1.29
N GLU A 116 -12.34 2.03 0.40
CA GLU A 116 -13.63 2.65 0.71
C GLU A 116 -14.59 1.66 1.35
N LYS A 117 -14.66 0.44 0.82
CA LYS A 117 -15.46 -0.64 1.40
C LYS A 117 -15.03 -0.94 2.84
N TRP A 118 -13.74 -1.23 3.06
CA TRP A 118 -13.22 -1.58 4.40
C TRP A 118 -13.40 -0.46 5.42
N ILE A 119 -13.19 0.78 4.98
CA ILE A 119 -13.34 1.97 5.81
C ILE A 119 -14.82 2.21 6.13
N THR A 120 -15.73 1.92 5.20
CA THR A 120 -17.17 2.03 5.47
C THR A 120 -17.63 0.97 6.48
N GLU A 121 -17.07 -0.24 6.41
CA GLU A 121 -17.36 -1.33 7.36
C GLU A 121 -16.84 -1.01 8.77
N HIS A 122 -15.62 -0.48 8.88
CA HIS A 122 -14.94 -0.19 10.15
C HIS A 122 -14.20 1.16 10.12
N PRO A 123 -14.93 2.31 10.16
CA PRO A 123 -14.33 3.62 10.00
C PRO A 123 -13.38 3.97 11.14
N ASP A 124 -13.60 3.47 12.35
CA ASP A 124 -12.76 3.68 13.52
C ASP A 124 -11.35 3.05 13.39
N GLN A 125 -11.18 2.08 12.49
CA GLN A 125 -9.93 1.34 12.35
C GLN A 125 -8.95 1.94 11.34
N TRP A 126 -9.37 2.94 10.56
CA TRP A 126 -8.45 3.61 9.65
C TRP A 126 -7.70 4.75 10.35
N LEU A 127 -6.41 4.91 10.00
CA LEU A 127 -5.54 5.95 10.56
C LEU A 127 -5.84 7.33 9.94
N TRP A 128 -6.89 7.98 10.42
CA TRP A 128 -7.35 9.31 9.96
C TRP A 128 -6.39 10.49 10.19
N PHE A 129 -5.26 10.27 10.86
CA PHE A 129 -4.26 11.32 11.12
C PHE A 129 -3.65 11.90 9.83
N HIS A 130 -3.67 11.14 8.74
CA HIS A 130 -3.20 11.63 7.44
C HIS A 130 -4.33 12.29 6.68
N ASN A 131 -4.14 13.55 6.28
CA ASN A 131 -5.09 14.20 5.41
C ASN A 131 -4.99 13.60 3.99
N ARG A 132 -5.91 12.70 3.64
CA ARG A 132 -5.93 12.04 2.33
C ARG A 132 -6.06 13.03 1.15
N TRP A 133 -6.63 14.22 1.40
CA TRP A 133 -6.91 15.24 0.39
C TRP A 133 -6.06 16.51 0.48
N LYS A 134 -5.22 16.68 1.51
CA LYS A 134 -4.37 17.87 1.69
C LYS A 134 -2.92 17.56 1.89
#